data_AF-A0A7L1SQW9-F1
#
_entry.id   AF-A0A7L1SQW9-F1
#
_cell.length_a   1.000
_cell.length_b   1.000
_cell.length_c   1.000
_cell.angle_alpha   90.00
_cell.angle_beta   90.00
_cell.angle_gamma   90.00
#
_symmetry.space_group_name_H-M   'P 1'
#
loop_
_entity.id
_entity.type
_entity.pdbx_description
1 polymer ?
#
loop_
_entity_poly.entity_id
_entity_poly.type
_entity_poly.pdbx_seq_one_letter_code
_entity_poly.pdbx_strand_id
1 'polypeptide(L)'
;QAELGKPQRNCNTLPGFDFSYGLYIHRTDGGVPEAIGHWNTVKPRTASVQKMPRDFITMNCGALKAGYSTPHEFNLYYKAKDIRRKDDEYSRFKRCPPKIPADMTYGITARPCTPFFDLLQHKYKELWMEQQRALTAAQRVEKKKKNKVHETRTTLLRKQPLPAKEESFWHLPRLEKVGPHLSTFPDRDAHKKAFSA
;
A
#
# COMPACT_ATOMS: atom_id res chain seq x y z
N GLN A 1 41.93 -36.52 24.93
CA GLN A 1 42.50 -36.12 26.22
C GLN A 1 42.86 -34.65 26.11
N ALA A 2 42.43 -33.79 27.04
CA ALA A 2 42.73 -32.36 26.96
C ALA A 2 44.20 -32.12 27.34
N GLU A 3 45.00 -31.53 26.45
CA GLU A 3 46.39 -31.14 26.71
C GLU A 3 46.38 -29.90 27.64
N LEU A 4 47.00 -30.00 28.81
CA LEU A 4 47.08 -28.90 29.77
C LEU A 4 47.85 -27.70 29.15
N GLY A 5 47.26 -26.51 29.20
CA GLY A 5 47.88 -25.27 28.71
C GLY A 5 47.66 -24.95 27.24
N LYS A 6 46.94 -25.79 26.48
CA LYS A 6 46.53 -25.46 25.10
C LYS A 6 45.03 -25.22 25.00
N PRO A 7 44.59 -24.24 24.17
CA PRO A 7 43.17 -24.06 23.91
C PRO A 7 42.59 -25.28 23.21
N GLN A 8 41.29 -25.50 23.38
CA GLN A 8 40.57 -26.59 22.72
C GLN A 8 40.70 -26.47 21.21
N ARG A 9 41.14 -27.54 20.55
CA ARG A 9 41.29 -27.56 19.09
C ARG A 9 39.92 -27.61 18.44
N ASN A 10 39.50 -26.51 17.85
CA ASN A 10 38.37 -26.49 16.91
C ASN A 10 38.93 -26.90 15.55
N CYS A 11 38.46 -28.01 14.98
CA CYS A 11 39.01 -28.69 13.80
C CYS A 11 38.87 -27.92 12.47
N ASN A 12 38.84 -26.58 12.52
CA ASN A 12 38.63 -25.73 11.37
C ASN A 12 39.98 -25.45 10.68
N THR A 13 39.99 -25.51 9.36
CA THR A 13 41.15 -25.10 8.55
C THR A 13 41.30 -23.59 8.66
N LEU A 14 42.31 -23.15 9.41
CA LEU A 14 42.64 -21.74 9.55
C LEU A 14 43.44 -21.25 8.32
N PRO A 15 43.24 -19.99 7.91
CA PRO A 15 44.11 -19.37 6.90
C PRO A 15 45.57 -19.36 7.37
N GLY A 16 46.49 -19.33 6.39
CA GLY A 16 47.94 -19.48 6.60
C GLY A 16 48.57 -18.41 7.50
N PHE A 17 49.87 -18.58 7.80
CA PHE A 17 50.59 -17.74 8.76
C PHE A 17 50.58 -16.24 8.41
N ASP A 18 50.48 -15.90 7.12
CA ASP A 18 50.48 -14.51 6.65
C ASP A 18 49.12 -13.81 6.80
N PHE A 19 48.09 -14.53 7.27
CA PHE A 19 46.76 -13.95 7.46
C PHE A 19 46.63 -13.25 8.80
N SER A 20 46.36 -11.95 8.75
CA SER A 20 46.04 -11.14 9.93
C SER A 20 44.53 -11.20 10.23
N TYR A 21 44.17 -11.78 11.38
CA TYR A 21 42.78 -11.79 11.84
C TYR A 21 42.34 -10.39 12.31
N GLY A 22 41.10 -10.03 12.00
CA GLY A 22 40.50 -8.75 12.38
C GLY A 22 40.07 -7.92 11.16
N LEU A 23 39.34 -6.84 11.42
CA LEU A 23 38.98 -5.88 10.37
C LEU A 23 40.18 -4.97 10.09
N TYR A 24 40.74 -5.05 8.89
CA TYR A 24 41.70 -4.07 8.41
C TYR A 24 40.97 -2.82 7.91
N ILE A 25 41.16 -1.71 8.61
CA ILE A 25 40.63 -0.40 8.19
C ILE A 25 41.69 0.27 7.34
N HIS A 26 41.49 0.26 6.02
CA HIS A 26 42.32 1.03 5.10
C HIS A 26 42.25 2.52 5.46
N ARG A 27 43.39 3.09 5.89
CA ARG A 27 43.54 4.54 5.98
C ARG A 27 43.74 5.07 4.58
N THR A 28 42.69 5.69 4.04
CA THR A 28 42.75 6.41 2.75
C THR A 28 43.09 7.88 2.96
N ASP A 29 43.08 8.34 4.21
CA ASP A 29 43.32 9.72 4.56
C ASP A 29 44.85 9.92 4.60
N GLY A 30 45.40 10.70 3.67
CA GLY A 30 46.81 11.12 3.57
C GLY A 30 47.28 12.02 4.71
N GLY A 31 46.76 11.75 5.91
CA GLY A 31 47.17 12.30 7.19
C GLY A 31 46.75 13.75 7.42
N VAL A 32 47.40 14.33 8.42
CA VAL A 32 47.26 15.74 8.81
C VAL A 32 47.47 16.72 7.63
N PRO A 33 48.47 16.56 6.73
CA PRO A 33 48.65 17.52 5.65
C PRO A 33 47.50 17.50 4.63
N GLU A 34 46.89 16.34 4.35
CA GLU A 34 45.72 16.28 3.48
C GLU A 34 44.50 16.94 4.13
N ALA A 35 44.30 16.72 5.44
CA ALA A 35 43.19 17.30 6.20
C ALA A 35 43.27 18.84 6.35
N ILE A 36 44.47 19.41 6.46
CA ILE A 36 44.67 20.87 6.57
C ILE A 36 44.75 21.52 5.18
N GLY A 37 45.37 20.85 4.21
CA GLY A 37 45.67 21.41 2.89
C GLY A 37 44.53 21.36 1.88
N HIS A 38 43.52 20.51 2.08
CA HIS A 38 42.39 20.39 1.16
C HIS A 38 41.11 20.93 1.79
N TRP A 39 40.67 22.11 1.33
CA TRP A 39 39.29 22.52 1.55
C TRP A 39 38.41 21.54 0.77
N ASN A 40 37.66 20.69 1.47
CA ASN A 40 36.62 19.85 0.88
C ASN A 40 35.50 20.75 0.35
N THR A 41 35.77 21.42 -0.78
CA THR A 41 34.71 21.98 -1.60
C THR A 41 33.96 20.78 -2.13
N VAL A 42 32.72 20.62 -1.68
CA VAL A 42 31.81 19.62 -2.24
C VAL A 42 31.79 19.88 -3.74
N LYS A 43 32.49 19.04 -4.52
CA LYS A 43 32.42 19.12 -5.97
C LYS A 43 30.93 19.03 -6.29
N PRO A 44 30.35 20.02 -6.99
CA PRO A 44 28.93 19.96 -7.31
C PRO A 44 28.73 18.62 -7.98
N ARG A 45 27.91 17.77 -7.35
CA ARG A 45 27.56 16.47 -7.92
C ARG A 45 27.06 16.80 -9.31
N THR A 46 27.81 16.41 -10.35
CA THR A 46 27.38 16.57 -11.73
C THR A 46 25.99 16.01 -11.75
N ALA A 47 24.99 16.86 -11.97
CA ALA A 47 23.60 16.49 -11.81
C ALA A 47 23.44 15.19 -12.59
N SER A 48 23.25 14.07 -11.90
CA SER A 48 22.95 12.82 -12.56
C SER A 48 21.79 13.17 -13.46
N VAL A 49 21.98 13.09 -14.77
CA VAL A 49 20.94 13.45 -15.73
C VAL A 49 19.82 12.47 -15.45
N GLN A 50 18.90 12.88 -14.57
CA GLN A 50 17.74 12.08 -14.24
C GLN A 50 17.07 11.85 -15.58
N LYS A 51 16.79 10.58 -15.91
CA LYS A 51 16.05 10.24 -17.10
C LYS A 51 14.61 10.68 -16.88
N MET A 52 14.38 12.00 -16.96
CA MET A 52 13.05 12.59 -16.84
C MET A 52 12.23 12.08 -18.02
N PRO A 53 11.07 11.46 -17.78
CA PRO A 53 10.24 10.95 -18.85
C PRO A 53 9.72 12.10 -19.73
N ARG A 54 9.51 11.82 -21.02
CA ARG A 54 8.90 12.79 -21.93
C ARG A 54 7.45 13.03 -21.58
N ASP A 55 7.00 14.28 -21.71
CA ASP A 55 5.61 14.66 -21.52
C ASP A 55 4.87 14.64 -22.86
N PHE A 56 4.41 13.44 -23.23
CA PHE A 56 3.66 13.24 -24.48
C PHE A 56 2.36 14.04 -24.53
N ILE A 57 1.71 14.34 -23.40
CA ILE A 57 0.44 15.08 -23.41
C ILE A 57 0.69 16.52 -23.86
N THR A 58 1.65 17.19 -23.23
CA THR A 58 2.02 18.56 -23.60
C THR A 58 2.57 18.63 -25.02
N MET A 59 3.38 17.64 -25.42
CA MET A 59 3.94 17.55 -26.77
C MET A 59 2.84 17.35 -27.82
N ASN A 60 1.88 16.46 -27.58
CA ASN A 60 0.77 16.18 -28.50
C ASN A 60 -0.13 17.41 -28.67
N CYS A 61 -0.48 18.06 -27.56
CA CYS A 61 -1.25 19.30 -27.59
C CYS A 61 -0.50 20.41 -28.36
N GLY A 62 0.81 20.51 -28.19
CA GLY A 62 1.64 21.47 -28.94
C GLY A 62 1.73 21.14 -30.43
N ALA A 63 1.85 19.86 -30.78
CA ALA A 63 1.88 19.40 -32.16
C ALA A 63 0.56 19.70 -32.88
N LEU A 64 -0.57 19.43 -32.22
CA LEU A 64 -1.90 19.77 -32.74
C LEU A 64 -2.08 21.28 -32.91
N LYS A 65 -1.63 22.09 -31.94
CA LYS A 65 -1.65 23.56 -32.05
C LYS A 65 -0.79 24.08 -33.21
N ALA A 66 0.27 23.37 -33.56
CA ALA A 66 1.13 23.68 -34.70
C ALA A 66 0.60 23.14 -36.04
N GLY A 67 -0.56 22.45 -36.04
CA GLY A 67 -1.21 21.94 -37.25
C GLY A 67 -0.68 20.59 -37.74
N TYR A 68 0.10 19.87 -36.93
CA TYR A 68 0.54 18.53 -37.30
C TYR A 68 -0.59 17.52 -37.10
N SER A 69 -0.77 16.64 -38.10
CA SER A 69 -1.86 15.65 -38.12
C SER A 69 -1.33 14.24 -38.35
N THR A 70 -0.22 14.06 -39.05
CA THR A 70 0.29 12.72 -39.39
C THR A 70 1.24 12.17 -38.33
N PRO A 71 1.28 10.84 -38.09
CA PRO A 71 2.20 10.25 -37.12
C PRO A 71 3.69 10.57 -37.40
N HIS A 72 4.05 10.74 -38.68
CA HIS A 72 5.41 11.12 -39.07
C HIS A 72 5.76 12.54 -38.62
N GLU A 73 4.85 13.49 -38.81
CA GLU A 73 4.99 14.87 -38.34
C GLU A 73 5.08 14.94 -36.81
N PHE A 74 4.26 14.18 -36.10
CA PHE A 74 4.36 14.09 -34.64
C PHE A 74 5.74 13.59 -34.21
N ASN A 75 6.30 12.59 -34.89
CA ASN A 75 7.66 12.11 -34.61
C ASN A 75 8.74 13.16 -34.88
N LEU A 76 8.61 13.96 -35.94
CA LEU A 76 9.50 15.09 -36.20
C LEU A 76 9.36 16.15 -35.10
N TYR A 77 8.13 16.46 -34.70
CA TYR A 77 7.84 17.37 -33.60
C TYR A 77 8.45 16.90 -32.29
N TYR A 78 8.37 15.61 -31.97
CA TYR A 78 8.96 15.04 -30.76
C TYR A 78 10.50 15.08 -30.74
N LYS A 79 11.14 15.04 -31.91
CA LYS A 79 12.59 15.20 -32.03
C LYS A 79 13.00 16.66 -31.85
N ALA A 80 12.22 17.59 -32.40
CA ALA A 80 12.49 19.02 -32.33
C ALA A 80 12.17 19.64 -30.95
N LYS A 81 11.12 19.15 -30.26
CA LYS A 81 10.58 19.72 -29.02
C LYS A 81 10.57 18.67 -27.90
N ASP A 82 11.74 18.38 -27.32
CA ASP A 82 11.87 17.43 -26.20
C ASP A 82 11.39 18.05 -24.87
N ILE A 83 10.09 18.00 -24.60
CA ILE A 83 9.50 18.45 -23.34
C ILE A 83 9.50 17.29 -22.35
N ARG A 84 10.16 17.49 -21.20
CA ARG A 84 10.27 16.47 -20.15
C ARG A 84 9.46 16.83 -18.93
N ARG A 85 8.77 15.85 -18.37
CA ARG A 85 7.99 16.01 -17.14
C ARG A 85 8.93 16.31 -15.97
N LYS A 86 8.64 17.39 -15.23
CA LYS A 86 9.32 17.63 -13.95
C LYS A 86 8.93 16.54 -12.98
N ASP A 87 9.91 15.99 -12.29
CA ASP A 87 9.66 15.01 -11.26
C ASP A 87 9.15 15.77 -10.02
N ASP A 88 7.83 15.79 -9.86
CA ASP A 88 7.16 16.46 -8.74
C ASP A 88 7.59 15.83 -7.40
N GLU A 89 8.07 14.58 -7.40
CA GLU A 89 8.49 13.84 -6.22
C GLU A 89 9.82 14.36 -5.63
N TYR A 90 10.66 15.02 -6.45
CA TYR A 90 11.85 15.72 -6.00
C TYR A 90 11.58 17.18 -5.61
N SER A 91 10.37 17.71 -5.87
CA SER A 91 9.93 19.01 -5.38
C SER A 91 9.36 18.94 -3.95
N ARG A 92 9.94 18.09 -3.09
CA ARG A 92 9.62 18.06 -1.66
C ARG A 92 9.94 19.38 -0.94
N PHE A 93 10.80 20.19 -1.53
CA PHE A 93 10.97 21.59 -1.15
C PHE A 93 10.23 22.44 -2.18
N LYS A 94 9.04 22.93 -1.81
CA LYS A 94 8.43 24.09 -2.47
C LYS A 94 9.55 25.13 -2.59
N ARG A 95 9.93 25.54 -3.81
CA ARG A 95 10.99 26.55 -4.04
C ARG A 95 10.68 27.94 -3.46
N CYS A 96 9.57 28.07 -2.73
CA CYS A 96 9.25 29.24 -1.95
C CYS A 96 9.68 28.94 -0.51
N PRO A 97 10.47 29.82 0.12
CA PRO A 97 10.55 29.86 1.58
C PRO A 97 9.11 29.82 2.13
N PRO A 98 8.83 29.08 3.21
CA PRO A 98 7.53 29.16 3.85
C PRO A 98 7.22 30.65 4.09
N LYS A 99 5.98 31.08 3.80
CA LYS A 99 5.54 32.44 4.08
C LYS A 99 5.57 32.62 5.60
N ILE A 100 6.66 33.18 6.10
CA ILE A 100 6.87 33.45 7.51
C ILE A 100 6.19 34.80 7.82
N PRO A 101 5.28 34.88 8.81
CA PRO A 101 4.71 36.15 9.23
C PRO A 101 5.80 37.09 9.75
N ALA A 102 5.61 38.41 9.57
CA ALA A 102 6.62 39.41 9.92
C ALA A 102 7.01 39.40 11.42
N ASP A 103 6.10 38.96 12.29
CA ASP A 103 6.29 38.83 13.75
C ASP A 103 6.95 37.50 14.18
N MET A 104 7.45 36.69 13.26
CA MET A 104 8.08 35.42 13.64
C MET A 104 9.51 35.65 14.18
N THR A 105 9.71 35.38 15.46
CA THR A 105 11.04 35.35 16.08
C THR A 105 11.80 34.11 15.63
N TYR A 106 12.99 34.30 15.05
CA TYR A 106 13.92 33.22 14.74
C TYR A 106 14.68 32.78 16.00
N GLY A 107 14.79 31.47 16.24
CA GLY A 107 15.51 30.92 17.38
C GLY A 107 14.86 29.67 17.96
N ILE A 108 15.52 29.05 18.93
CA ILE A 108 14.94 27.92 19.68
C ILE A 108 14.00 28.52 20.73
N THR A 109 12.69 28.42 20.51
CA THR A 109 11.71 28.70 21.56
C THR A 109 12.02 27.81 22.76
N ALA A 110 12.04 28.37 23.97
CA ALA A 110 12.18 27.56 25.18
C ALA A 110 11.13 26.44 25.12
N ARG A 111 11.58 25.18 25.04
CA ARG A 111 10.66 24.06 25.07
C ARG A 111 9.86 24.20 26.37
N PRO A 112 8.52 24.17 26.33
CA PRO A 112 7.77 24.08 27.56
C PRO A 112 8.31 22.85 28.30
N CYS A 113 8.71 23.02 29.56
CA CYS A 113 9.09 21.90 30.39
C CYS A 113 7.97 20.85 30.32
N THR A 114 8.32 19.56 30.27
CA THR A 114 7.33 18.49 30.43
C THR A 114 6.43 18.88 31.58
N PRO A 115 5.10 18.99 31.39
CA PRO A 115 4.21 19.54 32.39
C PRO A 115 4.36 18.70 33.66
N PHE A 116 5.09 19.24 34.63
CA PHE A 116 5.47 18.52 35.85
C PHE A 116 4.22 18.03 36.60
N PHE A 117 3.15 18.81 36.49
CA PHE A 117 1.84 18.47 37.01
C PHE A 117 1.27 17.18 36.42
N ASP A 118 1.46 16.90 35.13
CA ASP A 118 0.97 15.66 34.50
C ASP A 118 1.74 14.42 35.00
N LEU A 119 2.99 14.61 35.46
CA LEU A 119 3.75 13.55 36.14
C LEU A 119 3.22 13.31 37.55
N LEU A 120 2.93 14.37 38.31
CA LEU A 120 2.35 14.28 39.66
C LEU A 120 0.95 13.65 39.64
N GLN A 121 0.15 13.95 38.61
CA GLN A 121 -1.18 13.38 38.42
C GLN A 121 -1.17 11.98 37.79
N HIS A 122 0.00 11.43 37.49
CA HIS A 122 0.14 10.13 36.82
C HIS A 122 -0.60 9.99 35.47
N LYS A 123 -0.84 11.10 34.75
CA LYS A 123 -1.55 11.07 33.45
C LYS A 123 -0.90 10.14 32.44
N TYR A 124 0.43 10.08 32.41
CA TYR A 124 1.16 9.19 31.48
C TYR A 124 0.92 7.70 31.79
N LYS A 125 0.72 7.34 33.07
CA LYS A 125 0.30 5.99 33.46
C LYS A 125 -1.10 5.71 32.93
N GLU A 126 -2.03 6.66 33.09
CA GLU A 126 -3.41 6.49 32.61
C GLU A 126 -3.47 6.35 31.08
N LEU A 127 -2.76 7.21 30.35
CA LEU A 127 -2.64 7.13 28.89
C LEU A 127 -2.06 5.78 28.44
N TRP A 128 -1.03 5.29 29.12
CA TRP A 128 -0.47 3.97 28.83
C TRP A 128 -1.47 2.85 29.09
N MET A 129 -2.21 2.90 30.21
CA MET A 129 -3.25 1.92 30.53
C MET A 129 -4.40 1.95 29.52
N GLU A 130 -4.79 3.12 29.01
CA GLU A 130 -5.78 3.27 27.95
C GLU A 130 -5.28 2.69 26.63
N GLN A 131 -4.03 2.97 26.26
CA GLN A 131 -3.41 2.42 25.07
C GLN A 131 -3.36 0.87 25.13
N GLN A 132 -2.98 0.30 26.27
CA GLN A 132 -3.00 -1.16 26.47
C GLN A 132 -4.42 -1.74 26.39
N ARG A 133 -5.42 -1.06 26.96
CA ARG A 133 -6.83 -1.45 26.85
C ARG A 133 -7.30 -1.41 25.39
N ALA A 134 -6.94 -0.37 24.64
CA ALA A 134 -7.27 -0.24 23.22
C ALA A 134 -6.62 -1.34 22.37
N LEU A 135 -5.32 -1.63 22.59
CA LEU A 135 -4.63 -2.73 21.92
C LEU A 135 -5.29 -4.08 22.21
N THR A 136 -5.63 -4.35 23.47
CA THR A 136 -6.32 -5.57 23.88
C THR A 136 -7.69 -5.68 23.22
N ALA A 137 -8.45 -4.58 23.16
CA ALA A 137 -9.76 -4.54 22.50
C ALA A 137 -9.63 -4.80 21.00
N ALA A 138 -8.68 -4.16 20.31
CA ALA A 138 -8.40 -4.40 18.90
C ALA A 138 -8.01 -5.87 18.64
N GLN A 139 -7.13 -6.44 19.46
CA GLN A 139 -6.73 -7.84 19.34
C GLN A 139 -7.91 -8.80 19.57
N ARG A 140 -8.81 -8.50 20.51
CA ARG A 140 -10.05 -9.27 20.71
C ARG A 140 -10.98 -9.19 19.50
N VAL A 141 -11.12 -8.02 18.88
CA VAL A 141 -11.93 -7.85 17.65
C VAL A 141 -11.34 -8.66 16.50
N GLU A 142 -10.02 -8.62 16.30
CA GLU A 142 -9.34 -9.41 15.27
C GLU A 142 -9.46 -10.92 15.50
N LYS A 143 -9.29 -11.38 16.75
CA LYS A 143 -9.55 -12.79 17.11
C LYS A 143 -11.02 -13.19 16.87
N LYS A 144 -11.97 -12.32 17.22
CA LYS A 144 -13.41 -12.55 16.93
C LYS A 144 -13.68 -12.62 15.43
N LYS A 145 -13.05 -11.78 14.61
CA LYS A 145 -13.17 -11.84 13.14
C LYS A 145 -12.64 -13.16 12.58
N LYS A 146 -11.49 -13.64 13.05
CA LYS A 146 -10.93 -14.95 12.64
C LYS A 146 -11.80 -16.14 13.05
N ASN A 147 -12.48 -16.03 14.19
CA ASN A 147 -13.40 -17.07 14.68
C ASN A 147 -14.81 -16.97 14.08
N LYS A 148 -15.11 -15.97 13.24
CA LYS A 148 -16.35 -15.96 12.48
C LYS A 148 -16.23 -17.02 11.39
N VAL A 149 -16.90 -18.16 11.61
CA VAL A 149 -17.13 -19.16 10.57
C VAL A 149 -17.77 -18.42 9.40
N HIS A 150 -17.08 -18.36 8.26
CA HIS A 150 -17.63 -17.77 7.05
C HIS A 150 -18.91 -18.53 6.68
N GLU A 151 -19.98 -17.78 6.39
CA GLU A 151 -21.23 -18.38 5.96
C GLU A 151 -21.01 -19.02 4.58
N THR A 152 -21.12 -20.34 4.52
CA THR A 152 -21.06 -21.08 3.26
C THR A 152 -22.31 -20.76 2.43
N ARG A 153 -22.24 -20.89 1.10
CA ARG A 153 -23.39 -20.70 0.20
C ARG A 153 -24.65 -21.45 0.66
N THR A 154 -24.50 -22.61 1.28
CA THR A 154 -25.59 -23.43 1.84
C THR A 154 -26.25 -22.80 3.07
N THR A 155 -25.50 -22.18 3.99
CA THR A 155 -26.08 -21.51 5.17
C THR A 155 -26.83 -20.24 4.77
N LEU A 156 -26.32 -19.51 3.77
CA LEU A 156 -27.00 -18.34 3.19
C LEU A 156 -28.35 -18.73 2.56
N LEU A 157 -28.40 -19.80 1.75
CA LEU A 157 -29.63 -20.28 1.13
C LEU A 157 -30.66 -20.80 2.15
N ARG A 158 -30.22 -21.26 3.33
CA ARG A 158 -31.12 -21.66 4.43
C ARG A 158 -31.72 -20.47 5.17
N LYS A 159 -30.94 -19.39 5.36
CA LYS A 159 -31.42 -18.16 6.00
C LYS A 159 -32.34 -17.36 5.09
N GLN A 160 -32.08 -17.42 3.80
CA GLN A 160 -32.82 -16.69 2.78
C GLN A 160 -33.32 -17.70 1.75
N PRO A 161 -34.37 -18.48 2.09
CA PRO A 161 -35.00 -19.37 1.13
C PRO A 161 -35.47 -18.53 -0.06
N LEU A 162 -35.19 -19.03 -1.27
CA LEU A 162 -35.70 -18.39 -2.48
C LEU A 162 -37.24 -18.42 -2.41
N PRO A 163 -37.92 -17.34 -2.85
CA PRO A 163 -39.36 -17.39 -2.98
C PRO A 163 -39.73 -18.61 -3.81
N ALA A 164 -40.76 -19.35 -3.37
CA ALA A 164 -41.27 -20.49 -4.11
C ALA A 164 -41.55 -20.01 -5.54
N LYS A 165 -40.78 -20.51 -6.51
CA LYS A 165 -41.08 -20.23 -7.90
C LYS A 165 -42.42 -20.90 -8.14
N GLU A 166 -43.40 -20.16 -8.61
CA GLU A 166 -44.59 -20.75 -9.20
C GLU A 166 -44.09 -21.68 -10.31
N GLU A 167 -44.21 -22.98 -10.09
CA GLU A 167 -43.80 -23.99 -11.04
C GLU A 167 -44.74 -23.87 -12.25
N SER A 168 -44.35 -23.05 -13.21
CA SER A 168 -44.94 -23.06 -14.53
C SER A 168 -44.48 -24.34 -15.22
N PHE A 169 -45.22 -25.41 -15.00
CA PHE A 169 -45.08 -26.62 -15.80
C PHE A 169 -45.22 -26.23 -17.26
N TRP A 170 -44.22 -26.56 -18.07
CA TRP A 170 -44.20 -26.20 -19.48
C TRP A 170 -45.44 -26.79 -20.17
N HIS A 171 -46.28 -25.93 -20.73
CA HIS A 171 -47.44 -26.33 -21.52
C HIS A 171 -47.43 -25.57 -22.85
N LEU A 172 -48.04 -26.19 -23.86
CA LEU A 172 -48.11 -25.63 -25.21
C LEU A 172 -49.07 -24.42 -25.23
N PRO A 173 -48.68 -23.24 -25.74
CA PRO A 173 -49.54 -22.04 -25.77
C PRO A 173 -50.88 -22.24 -26.50
N ARG A 174 -50.93 -23.16 -27.47
CA ARG A 174 -52.17 -23.48 -28.20
C ARG A 174 -53.23 -24.16 -27.31
N LEU A 175 -52.80 -24.80 -26.22
CA LEU A 175 -53.68 -25.50 -25.29
C LEU A 175 -54.20 -24.61 -24.16
N GLU A 176 -53.68 -23.39 -23.96
CA GLU A 176 -54.20 -22.44 -22.96
C GLU A 176 -55.66 -22.05 -23.24
N LYS A 177 -56.05 -21.98 -24.52
CA LYS A 177 -57.39 -21.58 -24.95
C LYS A 177 -58.38 -22.75 -25.01
N VAL A 178 -57.90 -23.99 -24.94
CA VAL A 178 -58.71 -25.19 -25.14
C VAL A 178 -58.92 -25.86 -23.80
N GLY A 179 -60.14 -25.78 -23.27
CA GLY A 179 -60.51 -26.48 -22.05
C GLY A 179 -60.40 -28.01 -22.19
N PRO A 180 -60.22 -28.74 -21.08
CA PRO A 180 -60.16 -30.19 -21.11
C PRO A 180 -61.43 -30.78 -21.72
N HIS A 181 -61.26 -31.68 -22.70
CA HIS A 181 -62.37 -32.32 -23.39
C HIS A 181 -63.07 -33.38 -22.53
N LEU A 182 -62.36 -33.92 -21.53
CA LEU A 182 -62.85 -34.94 -20.60
C LEU A 182 -62.55 -34.51 -19.17
N SER A 183 -63.59 -34.47 -18.33
CA SER A 183 -63.45 -34.35 -16.87
C SER A 183 -63.53 -35.75 -16.28
N THR A 184 -62.42 -36.30 -15.82
CA THR A 184 -62.38 -37.61 -15.15
C THR A 184 -62.68 -37.52 -13.66
N PHE A 185 -63.05 -36.35 -13.15
CA PHE A 185 -63.37 -36.16 -11.74
C PHE A 185 -64.78 -36.70 -11.44
N PRO A 186 -64.95 -37.46 -10.34
CA PRO A 186 -66.26 -38.00 -9.95
C PRO A 186 -67.30 -36.90 -9.68
N ASP A 187 -66.87 -35.79 -9.07
CA ASP A 187 -67.73 -34.68 -8.68
C ASP A 187 -67.09 -33.32 -8.99
N ARG A 188 -67.94 -32.31 -9.16
CA ARG A 188 -67.52 -30.92 -9.45
C ARG A 188 -66.77 -30.28 -8.28
N ASP A 189 -67.07 -30.70 -7.06
CA ASP A 189 -66.37 -30.24 -5.85
C ASP A 189 -65.01 -30.92 -5.68
N ALA A 190 -64.89 -32.19 -6.10
CA ALA A 190 -63.61 -32.89 -6.16
C ALA A 190 -62.66 -32.23 -7.18
N HIS A 191 -63.19 -31.78 -8.32
CA HIS A 191 -62.44 -31.01 -9.30
C HIS A 191 -61.90 -29.69 -8.69
N LYS A 192 -62.76 -28.89 -8.06
CA LYS A 192 -62.33 -27.61 -7.45
C LYS A 192 -61.27 -27.81 -6.37
N LYS A 193 -61.40 -28.85 -5.55
CA LYS A 193 -60.47 -29.18 -4.46
C LYS A 193 -59.07 -29.56 -4.98
N ALA A 194 -58.99 -30.21 -6.14
CA ALA A 194 -57.72 -30.61 -6.75
C ALA A 194 -56.95 -29.41 -7.35
N PHE A 195 -57.65 -28.39 -7.86
CA PHE A 195 -57.03 -27.19 -8.43
C PHE A 195 -56.70 -26.10 -7.40
N SER A 196 -57.19 -26.23 -6.16
CA SER A 196 -56.93 -25.27 -5.07
C SER A 196 -55.77 -25.67 -4.14
N ALA A 197 -55.14 -26.82 -4.38
CA ALA A 197 -54.03 -27.36 -3.59
C ALA A 197 -52.69 -27.01 -4.23
#